data_AF-A0A563UEX8-F1
#
_entry.id   AF-A0A563UEX8-F1
#
_cell.length_a   1.000
_cell.length_b   1.000
_cell.length_c   1.000
_cell.angle_alpha   90.00
_cell.angle_beta   90.00
_cell.angle_gamma   90.00
#
_symmetry.space_group_name_H-M   'P 1'
#
loop_
_entity.id
_entity.type
_entity.pdbx_description
1 polymer ?
#
loop_
_entity_poly.entity_id
_entity_poly.type
_entity_poly.pdbx_seq_one_letter_code
_entity_poly.pdbx_strand_id
1 'polypeptide(L)'
;MLQPVLQSMWKRYCFYMENAMQASTKLPVQNIEYWQNRLFTNAIIYALPGSLLALIPSVYLECRSGNVFLAGFNVFALVTVAAIALARGISLHTRRIWLSAIIAVFAIVLTALLGTFSMACIYLFSLSVFVALQFSDRIAYGTVIFNFLVCAGFALVIHYKLFPIPLLEQITLDRWIIYSANFVFMDIVVVVLIRQTLNGLSNTMHKELSLYNELQQEAVIKADLNAGLKNSEAQYRTLFYQSPSPKLIFDAQSLRILQVNDAAVRNYGYSLQEFLQMKITDIYPDRYDADEIVNAQTNLHVGAPLSQTTQHLGKNGDYIHVEVNRADISYQGKPACMIVATDITQRVNHIDAIQKQNDRLLEIAHMQSHILRLPLARIMALSDLIEQEYKHTVDPKLLGYLNTSANELDNAIKAVVNKSADILTEQQSKNN
;
A
#
# COMPACT_ATOMS: atom_id res chain seq x y z
N MET A 1 54.21 -13.47 -23.69
CA MET A 1 54.04 -12.02 -23.99
C MET A 1 52.97 -11.71 -25.03
N LEU A 2 52.66 -12.59 -25.99
CA LEU A 2 51.61 -12.35 -27.01
C LEU A 2 50.18 -12.30 -26.47
N GLN A 3 49.83 -13.14 -25.48
CA GLN A 3 48.47 -13.24 -24.92
C GLN A 3 47.92 -11.92 -24.32
N PRO A 4 48.65 -11.16 -23.46
CA PRO A 4 48.14 -9.91 -22.92
C PRO A 4 48.01 -8.79 -23.96
N VAL A 5 48.89 -8.76 -24.97
CA VAL A 5 48.82 -7.78 -26.07
C VAL A 5 47.59 -8.04 -26.95
N LEU A 6 47.35 -9.31 -27.30
CA LEU A 6 46.20 -9.71 -28.11
C LEU A 6 44.87 -9.41 -27.39
N GLN A 7 44.80 -9.67 -26.09
CA GLN A 7 43.63 -9.34 -25.26
C GLN A 7 43.37 -7.83 -25.19
N SER A 8 44.42 -7.01 -25.08
CA SER A 8 44.31 -5.55 -25.08
C SER A 8 43.82 -5.01 -26.43
N MET A 9 44.36 -5.53 -27.54
CA MET A 9 43.92 -5.17 -28.89
C MET A 9 42.46 -5.58 -29.14
N TRP A 10 42.08 -6.78 -28.72
CA TRP A 10 40.70 -7.27 -28.83
C TRP A 10 39.71 -6.38 -28.06
N LYS A 11 40.03 -6.01 -26.81
CA LYS A 11 39.17 -5.09 -26.04
C LYS A 11 39.01 -3.72 -26.71
N ARG A 12 40.09 -3.14 -27.24
CA ARG A 12 40.04 -1.87 -27.99
C ARG A 12 39.19 -1.98 -29.25
N TYR A 13 39.31 -3.10 -29.97
CA TYR A 13 38.50 -3.38 -31.16
C TYR A 13 37.01 -3.51 -30.82
N CYS A 14 36.65 -4.31 -29.82
CA CYS A 14 35.26 -4.45 -29.38
C CYS A 14 34.67 -3.10 -28.96
N PHE A 15 35.38 -2.33 -28.13
CA PHE A 15 34.92 -1.02 -27.68
C PHE A 15 34.73 -0.04 -28.84
N TYR A 16 35.63 -0.04 -29.82
CA TYR A 16 35.49 0.79 -31.01
C TYR A 16 34.27 0.39 -31.85
N MET A 17 34.05 -0.92 -32.04
CA MET A 17 32.93 -1.46 -32.80
C MET A 17 31.59 -1.20 -32.10
N GLU A 18 31.50 -1.44 -30.80
CA GLU A 18 30.32 -1.12 -30.00
C GLU A 18 29.99 0.38 -30.06
N ASN A 19 31.01 1.24 -30.00
CA ASN A 19 30.83 2.68 -30.15
C ASN A 19 30.41 3.10 -31.57
N ALA A 20 30.97 2.47 -32.61
CA ALA A 20 30.59 2.73 -34.00
C ALA A 20 29.17 2.22 -34.32
N MET A 21 28.67 1.28 -33.53
CA MET A 21 27.34 0.67 -33.64
C MET A 21 26.33 1.23 -32.62
N GLN A 22 26.63 2.37 -31.98
CA GLN A 22 25.88 3.04 -30.90
C GLN A 22 24.36 3.18 -31.11
N ALA A 23 23.60 2.11 -30.85
CA ALA A 23 22.14 2.16 -30.82
C ALA A 23 21.49 1.16 -29.84
N SER A 24 22.24 0.53 -28.93
CA SER A 24 21.71 -0.49 -28.02
C SER A 24 21.19 0.04 -26.67
N THR A 25 21.23 1.34 -26.39
CA THR A 25 21.07 1.84 -25.01
C THR A 25 19.67 2.31 -24.63
N LYS A 26 18.69 2.38 -25.56
CA LYS A 26 17.35 2.87 -25.24
C LYS A 26 16.25 1.81 -25.18
N LEU A 27 16.51 0.59 -25.64
CA LEU A 27 15.50 -0.48 -25.58
C LEU A 27 15.64 -1.24 -24.26
N PRO A 28 14.53 -1.53 -23.56
CA PRO A 28 14.56 -2.33 -22.35
C PRO A 28 15.03 -3.75 -22.68
N VAL A 29 15.75 -4.38 -21.74
CA VAL A 29 16.31 -5.74 -21.92
C VAL A 29 15.23 -6.78 -22.18
N GLN A 30 13.99 -6.55 -21.72
CA GLN A 30 12.85 -7.42 -21.98
C GLN A 30 12.32 -7.33 -23.42
N ASN A 31 12.78 -6.38 -24.24
CA ASN A 31 12.39 -6.28 -25.65
C ASN A 31 13.29 -7.20 -26.51
N ILE A 32 12.67 -8.04 -27.35
CA ILE A 32 13.39 -8.93 -28.28
C ILE A 32 14.33 -8.17 -29.23
N GLU A 33 13.97 -6.94 -29.62
CA GLU A 33 14.76 -6.10 -30.51
C GLU A 33 16.11 -5.70 -29.89
N TYR A 34 16.16 -5.56 -28.55
CA TYR A 34 17.41 -5.34 -27.83
C TYR A 34 18.39 -6.50 -28.07
N TRP A 35 17.92 -7.73 -27.94
CA TRP A 35 18.75 -8.92 -28.13
C TRP A 35 19.14 -9.14 -29.60
N GLN A 36 18.24 -8.83 -30.54
CA GLN A 36 18.57 -8.83 -31.97
C GLN A 36 19.64 -7.80 -32.32
N ASN A 37 19.57 -6.59 -31.74
CA ASN A 37 20.58 -5.53 -31.90
C ASN A 37 21.93 -6.00 -31.38
N ARG A 38 21.93 -6.58 -30.18
CA ARG A 38 23.14 -7.11 -29.55
C ARG A 38 23.76 -8.27 -30.34
N LEU A 39 22.93 -9.21 -30.81
CA LEU A 39 23.37 -10.36 -31.60
C LEU A 39 23.99 -9.91 -32.93
N PHE A 40 23.37 -8.95 -33.61
CA PHE A 40 23.91 -8.37 -34.84
C PHE A 40 25.28 -7.69 -34.62
N THR A 41 25.39 -6.84 -33.60
CA THR A 41 26.65 -6.17 -33.25
C THR A 41 27.75 -7.19 -32.96
N ASN A 42 27.44 -8.21 -32.15
CA ASN A 42 28.39 -9.29 -31.85
C ASN A 42 28.79 -10.07 -33.10
N ALA A 43 27.83 -10.41 -33.97
CA ALA A 43 28.11 -11.12 -35.21
C ALA A 43 29.12 -10.36 -36.08
N ILE A 44 28.99 -9.04 -36.21
CA ILE A 44 29.94 -8.20 -36.96
C ILE A 44 31.32 -8.17 -36.30
N ILE A 45 31.37 -8.00 -34.97
CA ILE A 45 32.63 -7.99 -34.19
C ILE A 45 33.44 -9.27 -34.44
N TYR A 46 32.80 -10.44 -34.48
CA TYR A 46 33.50 -11.70 -34.74
C TYR A 46 33.74 -11.96 -36.23
N ALA A 47 32.80 -11.57 -37.11
CA ALA A 47 32.88 -11.85 -38.54
C ALA A 47 33.99 -11.07 -39.24
N LEU A 48 34.22 -9.79 -38.92
CA LEU A 48 35.22 -8.98 -39.63
C LEU A 48 36.66 -9.52 -39.47
N PRO A 49 37.17 -9.81 -38.26
CA PRO A 49 38.51 -10.40 -38.12
C PRO A 49 38.57 -11.83 -38.71
N GLY A 50 37.51 -12.62 -38.52
CA GLY A 50 37.45 -13.99 -39.06
C GLY A 50 37.49 -14.02 -40.58
N SER A 51 36.79 -13.09 -41.22
CA SER A 51 36.76 -12.97 -42.69
C SER A 51 38.12 -12.59 -43.27
N LEU A 52 38.95 -11.80 -42.57
CA LEU A 52 40.31 -11.50 -43.00
C LEU A 52 41.21 -12.74 -42.99
N LEU A 53 41.06 -13.61 -41.98
CA LEU A 53 41.79 -14.88 -41.92
C LEU A 53 41.43 -15.82 -43.06
N ALA A 54 40.16 -15.81 -43.49
CA ALA A 54 39.70 -16.59 -44.65
C ALA A 54 40.13 -15.95 -45.99
N LEU A 55 40.09 -14.62 -46.10
CA LEU A 55 40.33 -13.89 -47.35
C LEU A 55 41.79 -13.98 -47.81
N ILE A 56 42.76 -13.82 -46.90
CA ILE A 56 44.19 -13.78 -47.24
C ILE A 56 44.65 -15.03 -48.03
N PRO A 57 44.42 -16.28 -47.57
CA PRO A 57 44.79 -17.47 -48.34
C PRO A 57 43.94 -17.66 -49.60
N SER A 58 42.65 -17.31 -49.57
CA SER A 58 41.76 -17.41 -50.75
C SER A 58 42.26 -16.52 -51.89
N VAL A 59 42.50 -15.23 -51.62
CA VAL A 59 43.02 -14.28 -52.62
C VAL A 59 44.38 -14.72 -53.17
N TYR A 60 45.28 -15.21 -52.31
CA TYR A 60 46.59 -15.70 -52.74
C TYR A 60 46.47 -16.88 -53.72
N LEU A 61 45.62 -17.86 -53.40
CA LEU A 61 45.40 -19.04 -54.24
C LEU A 61 44.61 -18.72 -55.51
N GLU A 62 43.66 -17.79 -55.45
CA GLU A 62 42.88 -17.32 -56.60
C GLU A 62 43.75 -16.56 -57.61
N CYS A 63 44.63 -15.68 -57.13
CA CYS A 63 45.62 -15.02 -57.99
C CYS A 63 46.59 -16.02 -58.62
N ARG A 64 47.04 -17.03 -57.87
CA ARG A 64 47.93 -18.09 -58.39
C ARG A 64 47.25 -18.99 -59.42
N SER A 65 45.96 -19.23 -59.29
CA SER A 65 45.17 -20.05 -60.22
C SER A 65 44.68 -19.27 -61.45
N GLY A 66 45.00 -17.98 -61.56
CA GLY A 66 44.62 -17.13 -62.70
C GLY A 66 43.22 -16.52 -62.59
N ASN A 67 42.49 -16.76 -61.51
CA ASN A 67 41.13 -16.26 -61.27
C ASN A 67 41.14 -14.87 -60.60
N VAL A 68 41.81 -13.89 -61.24
CA VAL A 68 41.99 -12.54 -60.68
C VAL A 68 40.67 -11.82 -60.44
N PHE A 69 39.65 -12.09 -61.26
CA PHE A 69 38.32 -11.52 -61.09
C PHE A 69 37.66 -11.97 -59.78
N LEU A 70 37.76 -13.26 -59.43
CA LEU A 70 37.18 -13.80 -58.20
C LEU A 70 37.88 -13.22 -56.95
N ALA A 71 39.21 -13.11 -57.01
CA ALA A 71 40.01 -12.48 -55.97
C ALA A 71 39.60 -11.01 -55.74
N GLY A 72 39.44 -10.24 -56.82
CA GLY A 72 38.97 -8.86 -56.76
C GLY A 72 37.57 -8.74 -56.18
N PHE A 73 36.65 -9.64 -56.56
CA PHE A 73 35.29 -9.68 -56.05
C PHE A 73 35.22 -9.98 -54.55
N ASN A 74 36.00 -10.97 -54.07
CA ASN A 74 36.07 -11.33 -52.66
C ASN A 74 36.61 -10.17 -51.79
N VAL A 75 37.65 -9.48 -52.26
CA VAL A 75 38.19 -8.29 -51.60
C VAL A 75 37.15 -7.17 -51.58
N PHE A 76 36.50 -6.89 -52.71
CA PHE A 76 35.47 -5.86 -52.82
C PHE A 76 34.29 -6.10 -51.89
N ALA A 77 33.80 -7.35 -51.82
CA ALA A 77 32.71 -7.74 -50.92
C ALA A 77 33.07 -7.47 -49.45
N LEU A 78 34.28 -7.88 -49.01
CA LEU A 78 34.70 -7.65 -47.63
C LEU A 78 34.88 -6.16 -47.31
N VAL A 79 35.49 -5.39 -48.22
CA VAL A 79 35.66 -3.94 -48.04
C VAL A 79 34.31 -3.25 -47.92
N THR A 80 33.32 -3.66 -48.72
CA THR A 80 31.96 -3.11 -48.67
C THR A 80 31.27 -3.45 -47.35
N VAL A 81 31.36 -4.70 -46.88
CA VAL A 81 30.84 -5.13 -45.57
C VAL A 81 31.49 -4.33 -44.43
N ALA A 82 32.82 -4.18 -44.46
CA ALA A 82 33.57 -3.41 -43.47
C ALA A 82 33.17 -1.92 -43.49
N ALA A 83 33.03 -1.32 -44.67
CA ALA A 83 32.62 0.07 -44.83
C ALA A 83 31.22 0.32 -44.23
N ILE A 84 30.25 -0.55 -44.52
CA ILE A 84 28.87 -0.43 -43.98
C ILE A 84 28.85 -0.67 -42.47
N ALA A 85 29.61 -1.64 -41.98
CA ALA A 85 29.73 -1.92 -40.54
C ALA A 85 30.33 -0.73 -39.76
N LEU A 86 31.32 -0.06 -40.36
CA LEU A 86 32.07 1.06 -39.76
C LEU A 86 31.44 2.43 -39.99
N ALA A 87 30.53 2.57 -40.95
CA ALA A 87 29.93 3.85 -41.33
C ALA A 87 29.13 4.49 -40.19
N ARG A 88 29.70 5.55 -39.60
CA ARG A 88 29.04 6.37 -38.58
C ARG A 88 27.86 7.12 -39.20
N GLY A 89 26.67 6.98 -38.62
CA GLY A 89 25.45 7.66 -39.06
C GLY A 89 24.40 6.78 -39.75
N ILE A 90 24.72 5.53 -40.08
CA ILE A 90 23.74 4.57 -40.63
C ILE A 90 23.03 3.83 -39.49
N SER A 91 21.69 3.77 -39.52
CA SER A 91 20.90 3.02 -38.53
C SER A 91 21.21 1.52 -38.56
N LEU A 92 21.08 0.83 -37.42
CA LEU A 92 21.30 -0.64 -37.36
C LEU A 92 20.38 -1.39 -38.32
N HIS A 93 19.11 -0.99 -38.40
CA HIS A 93 18.15 -1.59 -39.32
C HIS A 93 18.61 -1.48 -40.78
N THR A 94 19.09 -0.30 -41.19
CA THR A 94 19.62 -0.08 -42.54
C THR A 94 20.87 -0.92 -42.79
N ARG A 95 21.78 -1.04 -41.81
CA ARG A 95 22.97 -1.89 -41.94
C ARG A 95 22.61 -3.36 -42.15
N ARG A 96 21.63 -3.89 -41.41
CA ARG A 96 21.15 -5.27 -41.58
C ARG A 96 20.66 -5.53 -42.98
N ILE A 97 19.83 -4.63 -43.54
CA ILE A 97 19.29 -4.79 -44.90
C ILE A 97 20.42 -4.83 -45.92
N TRP A 98 21.37 -3.89 -45.86
CA TRP A 98 22.48 -3.86 -46.80
C TRP A 98 23.39 -5.07 -46.69
N LEU A 99 23.67 -5.54 -45.47
CA LEU A 99 24.47 -6.75 -45.27
C LEU A 99 23.76 -8.00 -45.80
N SER A 100 22.45 -8.14 -45.56
CA SER A 100 21.65 -9.21 -46.15
C SER A 100 21.65 -9.14 -47.68
N ALA A 101 21.51 -7.95 -48.27
CA ALA A 101 21.57 -7.77 -49.72
C ALA A 101 22.94 -8.15 -50.29
N ILE A 102 24.04 -7.80 -49.61
CA ILE A 102 25.40 -8.16 -50.03
C ILE A 102 25.61 -9.67 -49.97
N ILE A 103 25.19 -10.33 -48.88
CA ILE A 103 25.30 -11.79 -48.76
C ILE A 103 24.48 -12.47 -49.87
N ALA A 104 23.29 -11.96 -50.19
CA ALA A 104 22.45 -12.49 -51.27
C ALA A 104 23.12 -12.35 -52.65
N VAL A 105 23.63 -11.17 -52.99
CA VAL A 105 24.36 -10.93 -54.25
C VAL A 105 25.60 -11.81 -54.32
N PHE A 106 26.35 -11.90 -53.23
CA PHE A 106 27.55 -12.73 -53.15
C PHE A 106 27.23 -14.21 -53.39
N ALA A 107 26.16 -14.73 -52.80
CA ALA A 107 25.69 -16.09 -53.03
C ALA A 107 25.35 -16.34 -54.51
N ILE A 108 24.58 -15.44 -55.14
CA ILE A 108 24.17 -15.57 -56.55
C ILE A 108 25.39 -15.53 -57.49
N VAL A 109 26.31 -14.59 -57.27
CA VAL A 109 27.52 -14.44 -58.10
C VAL A 109 28.43 -15.66 -57.96
N LEU A 110 28.67 -16.13 -56.73
CA LEU A 110 29.48 -17.34 -56.53
C LEU A 110 28.85 -18.58 -57.16
N THR A 111 27.52 -18.69 -57.13
CA THR A 111 26.80 -19.78 -57.82
C THR A 111 27.08 -19.78 -59.31
N ALA A 112 27.01 -18.60 -59.94
CA ALA A 112 27.25 -18.46 -61.37
C ALA A 112 28.71 -18.71 -61.76
N LEU A 113 29.67 -18.25 -60.95
CA LEU A 113 31.10 -18.30 -61.25
C LEU A 113 31.76 -19.65 -60.92
N LEU A 114 31.46 -20.23 -59.76
CA LEU A 114 32.13 -21.45 -59.30
C LEU A 114 31.52 -22.73 -59.90
N GLY A 115 30.29 -22.66 -60.44
CA GLY A 115 29.60 -23.80 -61.04
C GLY A 115 29.23 -24.95 -60.07
N THR A 116 29.59 -24.82 -58.79
CA THR A 116 29.38 -25.83 -57.76
C THR A 116 28.19 -25.48 -56.88
N PHE A 117 27.18 -26.35 -56.89
CA PHE A 117 25.95 -26.17 -56.12
C PHE A 117 26.18 -26.12 -54.59
N SER A 118 27.16 -26.87 -54.09
CA SER A 118 27.41 -27.03 -52.65
C SER A 118 27.85 -25.72 -51.97
N MET A 119 28.70 -24.91 -52.62
CA MET A 119 29.18 -23.65 -52.04
C MET A 119 28.10 -22.56 -52.05
N ALA A 120 27.28 -22.51 -53.11
CA ALA A 120 26.15 -21.60 -53.24
C ALA A 120 25.12 -21.73 -52.11
N CYS A 121 24.76 -22.97 -51.79
CA CYS A 121 23.76 -23.26 -50.76
C CYS A 121 24.20 -22.82 -49.38
N ILE A 122 25.50 -22.88 -49.07
CA ILE A 122 26.02 -22.43 -47.77
C ILE A 122 25.78 -20.93 -47.59
N TYR A 123 25.97 -20.12 -48.63
CA TYR A 123 25.74 -18.67 -48.54
C TYR A 123 24.25 -18.31 -48.51
N LEU A 124 23.41 -18.96 -49.32
CA LEU A 124 21.95 -18.77 -49.27
C LEU A 124 21.35 -19.24 -47.93
N PHE A 125 21.86 -20.33 -47.37
CA PHE A 125 21.48 -20.81 -46.04
C PHE A 125 21.92 -19.83 -44.95
N SER A 126 23.16 -19.33 -45.04
CA SER A 126 23.69 -18.33 -44.11
C SER A 126 22.86 -17.05 -44.14
N LEU A 127 22.39 -16.63 -45.33
CA LEU A 127 21.46 -15.52 -45.49
C LEU A 127 20.15 -15.78 -44.73
N SER A 128 19.52 -16.93 -44.93
CA SER A 128 18.27 -17.26 -44.23
C SER A 128 18.42 -17.31 -42.72
N VAL A 129 19.48 -17.93 -42.21
CA VAL A 129 19.77 -17.96 -40.77
C VAL A 129 19.98 -16.55 -40.23
N PHE A 130 20.77 -15.74 -40.94
CA PHE A 130 21.04 -14.36 -40.56
C PHE A 130 19.76 -13.51 -40.51
N VAL A 131 18.92 -13.61 -41.54
CA VAL A 131 17.67 -12.85 -41.62
C VAL A 131 16.65 -13.34 -40.58
N ALA A 132 16.53 -14.66 -40.38
CA ALA A 132 15.63 -15.24 -39.38
C ALA A 132 15.97 -14.80 -37.94
N LEU A 133 17.25 -14.64 -37.63
CA LEU A 133 17.71 -14.18 -36.32
C LEU A 133 17.48 -12.68 -36.08
N GLN A 134 17.47 -11.86 -37.13
CA GLN A 134 17.59 -10.40 -36.99
C GLN A 134 16.36 -9.59 -37.37
N PHE A 135 15.42 -10.19 -38.11
CA PHE A 135 14.23 -9.51 -38.59
C PHE A 135 12.94 -10.12 -38.03
N SER A 136 11.82 -9.53 -38.41
CA SER A 136 10.49 -10.03 -38.08
C SER A 136 10.15 -11.30 -38.85
N ASP A 137 9.13 -12.03 -38.39
CA ASP A 137 8.63 -13.26 -39.02
C ASP A 137 8.39 -13.09 -40.52
N ARG A 138 7.77 -11.98 -40.93
CA ARG A 138 7.43 -11.72 -42.34
C ARG A 138 8.67 -11.67 -43.24
N ILE A 139 9.72 -10.98 -42.79
CA ILE A 139 10.96 -10.85 -43.55
C ILE A 139 11.72 -12.18 -43.55
N ALA A 140 11.74 -12.89 -42.40
CA ALA A 140 12.38 -14.19 -42.26
C ALA A 140 11.79 -15.24 -43.22
N TYR A 141 10.46 -15.39 -43.27
CA TYR A 141 9.81 -16.29 -44.22
C TYR A 141 9.95 -15.80 -45.66
N GLY A 142 10.01 -14.48 -45.87
CA GLY A 142 10.29 -13.88 -47.17
C GLY A 142 11.64 -14.32 -47.75
N THR A 143 12.67 -14.51 -46.91
CA THR A 143 13.99 -15.04 -47.35
C THR A 143 13.91 -16.44 -47.94
N VAL A 144 13.04 -17.30 -47.41
CA VAL A 144 12.85 -18.66 -47.93
C VAL A 144 12.20 -18.63 -49.31
N ILE A 145 11.20 -17.77 -49.49
CA ILE A 145 10.57 -17.54 -50.80
C ILE A 145 11.61 -16.99 -51.79
N PHE A 146 12.44 -16.02 -51.34
CA PHE A 146 13.52 -15.48 -52.16
C PHE A 146 14.51 -16.58 -52.60
N ASN A 147 14.98 -17.42 -51.68
CA ASN A 147 15.87 -18.53 -52.00
C ASN A 147 15.24 -19.53 -52.97
N PHE A 148 13.96 -19.87 -52.79
CA PHE A 148 13.20 -20.70 -53.72
C PHE A 148 13.17 -20.08 -55.13
N LEU A 149 12.90 -18.78 -55.24
CA LEU A 149 12.89 -18.07 -56.52
C LEU A 149 14.28 -18.03 -57.18
N VAL A 150 15.35 -17.85 -56.39
CA VAL A 150 16.73 -17.92 -56.88
C VAL A 150 17.02 -19.32 -57.44
N CYS A 151 16.65 -20.38 -56.71
CA CYS A 151 16.82 -21.76 -57.18
C CYS A 151 16.01 -22.06 -58.46
N ALA A 152 14.77 -21.57 -58.55
CA ALA A 152 13.93 -21.70 -59.73
C ALA A 152 14.50 -20.92 -60.92
N GLY A 153 15.03 -19.72 -60.70
CA GLY A 153 15.68 -18.90 -61.72
C GLY A 153 16.89 -19.62 -62.33
N PHE A 154 17.76 -20.21 -61.52
CA PHE A 154 18.87 -21.01 -62.01
C PHE A 154 18.42 -22.28 -62.74
N ALA A 155 17.32 -22.92 -62.31
CA ALA A 155 16.75 -24.06 -63.05
C ALA A 155 16.33 -23.65 -64.47
N LEU A 156 15.74 -22.47 -64.65
CA LEU A 156 15.40 -21.92 -65.97
C LEU A 156 16.65 -21.62 -66.81
N VAL A 157 17.68 -21.03 -66.20
CA VAL A 157 18.97 -20.77 -66.87
C VAL A 157 19.61 -22.06 -67.37
N ILE A 158 19.56 -23.13 -66.57
CA ILE A 158 20.06 -24.46 -66.93
C ILE A 158 19.21 -25.08 -68.06
N HIS A 159 17.89 -25.01 -67.97
CA HIS A 159 16.97 -25.60 -68.95
C HIS A 159 17.09 -24.95 -70.34
N TYR A 160 17.08 -23.61 -70.39
CA TYR A 160 17.10 -22.87 -71.64
C TYR A 160 18.51 -22.51 -72.14
N LYS A 161 19.56 -22.83 -71.37
CA LYS A 161 20.95 -22.49 -71.69
C LYS A 161 21.15 -21.01 -72.02
N LEU A 162 20.53 -20.14 -71.22
CA LEU A 162 20.42 -18.69 -71.52
C LEU A 162 21.77 -17.96 -71.58
N PHE A 163 22.80 -18.45 -70.87
CA PHE A 163 24.10 -17.80 -70.76
C PHE A 163 25.23 -18.82 -70.77
N PRO A 164 26.42 -18.54 -71.33
CA PRO A 164 27.58 -19.42 -71.23
C PRO A 164 28.23 -19.29 -69.84
N ILE A 165 27.59 -19.85 -68.81
CA ILE A 165 28.11 -19.87 -67.44
C ILE A 165 28.69 -21.24 -67.07
N PRO A 166 29.77 -21.30 -66.27
CA PRO A 166 30.40 -22.56 -65.82
C PRO A 166 29.43 -23.58 -65.21
N LEU A 167 28.35 -23.10 -64.60
CA LEU A 167 27.29 -23.92 -64.02
C LEU A 167 26.65 -24.90 -65.03
N LEU A 168 26.48 -24.48 -66.29
CA LEU A 168 25.85 -25.29 -67.35
C LEU A 168 26.70 -26.47 -67.82
N GLU A 169 28.01 -26.41 -67.60
CA GLU A 169 28.94 -27.48 -67.99
C GLU A 169 29.05 -28.56 -66.90
N GLN A 170 28.76 -28.22 -65.65
CA GLN A 170 29.02 -29.09 -64.49
C GLN A 170 27.76 -29.79 -63.95
N ILE A 171 26.56 -29.20 -64.13
CA ILE A 171 25.34 -29.67 -63.47
C ILE A 171 24.19 -29.84 -64.46
N THR A 172 23.55 -31.01 -64.43
CA THR A 172 22.32 -31.28 -65.19
C THR A 172 21.08 -30.76 -64.46
N LEU A 173 20.01 -30.47 -65.20
CA LEU A 173 18.75 -29.98 -64.65
C LEU A 173 18.19 -30.90 -63.54
N ASP A 174 18.23 -32.22 -63.75
CA ASP A 174 17.72 -33.19 -62.78
C ASP A 174 18.49 -33.12 -61.45
N ARG A 175 19.82 -33.01 -61.52
CA ARG A 175 20.67 -32.86 -60.32
C ARG A 175 20.39 -31.53 -59.62
N TRP A 176 20.22 -30.45 -60.38
CA TRP A 176 19.88 -29.14 -59.83
C TRP A 176 18.55 -29.18 -59.05
N ILE A 177 17.52 -29.80 -59.63
CA ILE A 177 16.20 -29.92 -58.99
C ILE A 177 16.32 -30.72 -57.69
N ILE A 178 17.01 -31.87 -57.70
CA ILE A 178 17.18 -32.70 -56.50
C ILE A 178 17.87 -31.92 -55.37
N TYR A 179 18.98 -31.24 -55.69
CA TYR A 179 19.71 -30.53 -54.67
C TYR A 179 18.98 -29.27 -54.17
N SER A 180 18.35 -28.51 -55.06
CA SER A 180 17.58 -27.32 -54.67
C SER A 180 16.32 -27.66 -53.87
N ALA A 181 15.65 -28.77 -54.17
CA ALA A 181 14.50 -29.23 -53.38
C ALA A 181 14.90 -29.58 -51.94
N ASN A 182 15.99 -30.35 -51.76
CA ASN A 182 16.51 -30.68 -50.43
C ASN A 182 16.99 -29.44 -49.67
N PHE A 183 17.64 -28.51 -50.38
CA PHE A 183 18.08 -27.24 -49.81
C PHE A 183 16.89 -26.40 -49.33
N VAL A 184 15.87 -26.18 -50.17
CA VAL A 184 14.68 -25.41 -49.80
C VAL A 184 13.94 -26.04 -48.63
N PHE A 185 13.84 -27.38 -48.59
CA PHE A 185 13.26 -28.08 -47.44
C PHE A 185 14.02 -27.77 -46.15
N MET A 186 15.35 -27.90 -46.15
CA MET A 186 16.19 -27.59 -44.99
C MET A 186 16.10 -26.11 -44.59
N ASP A 187 16.04 -25.22 -45.58
CA ASP A 187 15.90 -23.78 -45.37
C ASP A 187 14.58 -23.44 -44.65
N ILE A 188 13.47 -24.03 -45.11
CA ILE A 188 12.16 -23.91 -44.45
C ILE A 188 12.25 -24.38 -43.01
N VAL A 189 12.75 -25.60 -42.77
CA VAL A 189 12.83 -26.19 -41.44
C VAL A 189 13.62 -25.30 -40.48
N VAL A 190 14.79 -24.84 -40.91
CA VAL A 190 15.69 -24.03 -40.07
C VAL A 190 15.10 -22.66 -39.78
N VAL A 191 14.54 -21.98 -40.78
CA VAL A 191 13.89 -20.67 -40.56
C VAL A 191 12.70 -20.81 -39.62
N VAL A 192 11.86 -21.84 -39.80
CA VAL A 192 10.71 -22.11 -38.91
C VAL A 192 11.18 -22.37 -37.48
N LEU A 193 12.19 -23.22 -37.27
CA LEU A 193 12.70 -23.53 -35.93
C LEU A 193 13.30 -22.30 -35.24
N ILE A 194 14.10 -21.51 -35.96
CA ILE A 194 14.67 -20.26 -35.43
C ILE A 194 13.55 -19.30 -35.04
N ARG A 195 12.54 -19.11 -35.90
CA ARG A 195 11.44 -18.19 -35.59
C ARG A 195 10.57 -18.67 -34.44
N GLN A 196 10.23 -19.96 -34.39
CA GLN A 196 9.45 -20.52 -33.29
C GLN A 196 10.18 -20.37 -31.94
N THR A 197 11.48 -20.67 -31.90
CA THR A 197 12.29 -20.54 -30.68
C THR A 197 12.41 -19.08 -30.22
N LEU A 198 12.68 -18.15 -31.14
CA LEU A 198 12.75 -16.71 -30.81
C LEU A 198 11.40 -16.16 -30.35
N ASN A 199 10.31 -16.53 -31.02
CA ASN A 199 8.97 -16.10 -30.63
C ASN A 199 8.57 -16.69 -29.27
N GLY A 200 8.90 -17.96 -29.01
CA GLY A 200 8.70 -18.60 -27.70
C GLY A 200 9.46 -17.88 -26.57
N LEU A 201 10.73 -17.53 -26.81
CA LEU A 201 11.54 -16.77 -25.85
C LEU A 201 10.96 -15.37 -25.63
N SER A 202 10.57 -14.67 -26.69
CA SER A 202 9.97 -13.33 -26.61
C SER A 202 8.66 -13.34 -25.80
N ASN A 203 7.79 -14.31 -26.07
CA ASN A 203 6.54 -14.48 -25.34
C ASN A 203 6.79 -14.79 -23.85
N THR A 204 7.80 -15.60 -23.56
CA THR A 204 8.18 -15.94 -22.18
C THR A 204 8.66 -14.70 -21.43
N MET A 205 9.54 -13.88 -22.03
CA MET A 205 10.01 -12.64 -21.40
C MET A 205 8.88 -11.63 -21.18
N HIS A 206 7.95 -11.50 -22.13
CA HIS A 206 6.78 -10.64 -21.94
C HIS A 206 5.89 -11.12 -20.79
N LYS A 207 5.66 -12.44 -20.69
CA LYS A 207 4.86 -13.03 -19.61
C LYS A 207 5.51 -12.83 -18.24
N GLU A 208 6.82 -13.00 -18.16
CA GLU A 208 7.58 -12.77 -16.92
C GLU A 208 7.50 -11.30 -16.49
N LEU A 209 7.66 -10.36 -17.44
CA LEU A 209 7.54 -8.93 -17.16
C LEU A 209 6.12 -8.55 -16.69
N SER A 210 5.07 -9.09 -17.32
CA SER A 210 3.69 -8.83 -16.90
C SER A 210 3.42 -9.35 -15.49
N LEU A 211 3.91 -10.55 -15.18
CA LEU A 211 3.72 -11.17 -13.86
C LEU A 211 4.48 -10.39 -12.78
N TYR A 212 5.69 -9.93 -13.07
CA TYR A 212 6.46 -9.11 -12.15
C TYR A 212 5.73 -7.81 -11.81
N ASN A 213 5.17 -7.14 -12.81
CA ASN A 213 4.40 -5.90 -12.61
C ASN A 213 3.13 -6.13 -11.76
N GLU A 214 2.42 -7.24 -11.99
CA GLU A 214 1.24 -7.62 -11.21
C GLU A 214 1.60 -7.89 -9.74
N LEU A 215 2.67 -8.65 -9.49
CA LEU A 215 3.17 -8.93 -8.14
C LEU A 215 3.59 -7.65 -7.40
N GLN A 216 4.22 -6.71 -8.10
CA GLN A 216 4.58 -5.41 -7.51
C GLN A 216 3.33 -4.61 -7.10
N GLN A 217 2.29 -4.60 -7.93
CA GLN A 217 1.02 -3.94 -7.59
C GLN A 217 0.35 -4.60 -6.38
N GLU A 218 0.29 -5.93 -6.36
CA GLU A 218 -0.30 -6.67 -5.24
C GLU A 218 0.46 -6.40 -3.91
N ALA A 219 1.79 -6.33 -3.97
CA ALA A 219 2.62 -6.02 -2.81
C ALA A 219 2.33 -4.62 -2.26
N VAL A 220 2.17 -3.61 -3.12
CA VAL A 220 1.83 -2.25 -2.72
C VAL A 220 0.44 -2.19 -2.08
N ILE A 221 -0.56 -2.84 -2.68
CA ILE A 221 -1.93 -2.90 -2.13
C ILE A 221 -1.93 -3.57 -0.75
N LYS A 222 -1.21 -4.70 -0.59
CA LYS A 222 -1.09 -5.38 0.71
C LYS A 222 -0.39 -4.51 1.75
N ALA A 223 0.64 -3.75 1.35
CA ALA A 223 1.34 -2.85 2.26
C ALA A 223 0.43 -1.72 2.76
N ASP A 224 -0.35 -1.12 1.87
CA ASP A 224 -1.31 -0.07 2.21
C ASP A 224 -2.44 -0.59 3.12
N LEU A 225 -3.01 -1.76 2.79
CA LEU A 225 -4.02 -2.41 3.63
C LEU A 225 -3.49 -2.73 5.04
N ASN A 226 -2.27 -3.26 5.14
CA ASN A 226 -1.64 -3.54 6.44
C ASN A 226 -1.35 -2.25 7.22
N ALA A 227 -0.94 -1.17 6.56
CA ALA A 227 -0.74 0.13 7.19
C ALA A 227 -2.06 0.70 7.71
N GLY A 228 -3.14 0.61 6.92
CA GLY A 228 -4.49 0.99 7.33
C GLY A 228 -4.99 0.21 8.54
N LEU A 229 -4.83 -1.13 8.52
CA LEU A 229 -5.19 -2.00 9.64
C LEU A 229 -4.43 -1.63 10.92
N LYS A 230 -3.11 -1.43 10.80
CA LYS A 230 -2.26 -1.05 11.94
C LYS A 230 -2.64 0.31 12.51
N ASN A 231 -2.97 1.28 11.66
CA ASN A 231 -3.43 2.61 12.10
C ASN A 231 -4.80 2.52 12.80
N SER A 232 -5.73 1.75 12.25
CA SER A 232 -7.03 1.51 12.89
C SER A 232 -6.88 0.81 14.24
N GLU A 233 -6.00 -0.20 14.35
CA GLU A 233 -5.71 -0.88 15.61
C GLU A 233 -5.08 0.07 16.64
N ALA A 234 -4.14 0.92 16.22
CA ALA A 234 -3.54 1.93 17.08
C ALA A 234 -4.56 2.95 17.58
N GLN A 235 -5.43 3.45 16.70
CA GLN A 235 -6.52 4.37 17.07
C GLN A 235 -7.48 3.72 18.06
N TYR A 236 -7.92 2.47 17.80
CA TYR A 236 -8.73 1.71 18.75
C TYR A 236 -8.03 1.58 20.11
N ARG A 237 -6.75 1.21 20.11
CA ARG A 237 -5.96 1.08 21.35
C ARG A 237 -5.93 2.39 22.13
N THR A 238 -5.70 3.52 21.46
CA THR A 238 -5.71 4.84 22.10
C THR A 238 -7.10 5.20 22.63
N LEU A 239 -8.15 5.11 21.81
CA LEU A 239 -9.51 5.51 22.20
C LEU A 239 -10.12 4.64 23.31
N PHE A 240 -9.74 3.36 23.37
CA PHE A 240 -10.21 2.43 24.38
C PHE A 240 -9.32 2.45 25.63
N TYR A 241 -8.04 2.05 25.51
CA TYR A 241 -7.15 1.84 26.66
C TYR A 241 -6.71 3.16 27.31
N GLN A 242 -6.44 4.20 26.52
CA GLN A 242 -5.96 5.49 27.02
C GLN A 242 -7.08 6.48 27.35
N SER A 243 -8.35 6.07 27.22
CA SER A 243 -9.49 6.89 27.65
C SER A 243 -9.41 7.17 29.15
N PRO A 244 -9.65 8.43 29.60
CA PRO A 244 -9.56 8.81 31.02
C PRO A 244 -10.70 8.20 31.85
N SER A 245 -11.88 7.98 31.26
CA SER A 245 -13.00 7.33 31.95
C SER A 245 -12.83 5.82 31.96
N PRO A 246 -13.11 5.14 33.09
CA PRO A 246 -13.24 3.69 33.16
C PRO A 246 -14.20 3.13 32.12
N LYS A 247 -13.74 2.14 31.35
CA LYS A 247 -14.53 1.42 30.34
C LYS A 247 -14.38 -0.07 30.55
N LEU A 248 -15.50 -0.78 30.50
CA LEU A 248 -15.57 -2.23 30.59
C LEU A 248 -16.47 -2.76 29.48
N ILE A 249 -16.07 -3.86 28.86
CA ILE A 249 -16.88 -4.64 27.94
C ILE A 249 -17.12 -6.00 28.60
N PHE A 250 -18.38 -6.44 28.64
CA PHE A 250 -18.76 -7.74 29.18
C PHE A 250 -19.73 -8.47 28.26
N ASP A 251 -19.74 -9.79 28.38
CA ASP A 251 -20.60 -10.66 27.60
C ASP A 251 -22.07 -10.51 28.03
N ALA A 252 -22.99 -10.35 27.07
CA ALA A 252 -24.38 -10.05 27.37
C ALA A 252 -25.13 -11.20 28.07
N GLN A 253 -24.67 -12.46 27.92
CA GLN A 253 -25.34 -13.63 28.47
C GLN A 253 -24.72 -14.08 29.81
N SER A 254 -23.40 -14.24 29.84
CA SER A 254 -22.68 -14.75 31.00
C SER A 254 -22.29 -13.67 32.01
N LEU A 255 -22.44 -12.40 31.63
CA LEU A 255 -22.05 -11.21 32.40
C LEU A 255 -20.55 -11.15 32.73
N ARG A 256 -19.73 -12.01 32.12
CA ARG A 256 -18.28 -12.03 32.33
C ARG A 256 -17.64 -10.84 31.65
N ILE A 257 -16.71 -10.20 32.34
CA ILE A 257 -15.94 -9.08 31.78
C ILE A 257 -14.97 -9.63 30.73
N LEU A 258 -15.09 -9.12 29.51
CA LEU A 258 -14.30 -9.53 28.34
C LEU A 258 -13.10 -8.62 28.14
N GLN A 259 -13.22 -7.34 28.49
CA GLN A 259 -12.15 -6.37 28.32
C GLN A 259 -12.35 -5.16 29.22
N VAL A 260 -11.25 -4.58 29.73
CA VAL A 260 -11.24 -3.33 30.50
C VAL A 260 -10.13 -2.42 30.01
N ASN A 261 -10.30 -1.11 30.17
CA ASN A 261 -9.26 -0.12 29.88
C ASN A 261 -8.38 0.20 31.10
N ASP A 262 -7.32 0.97 30.88
CA ASP A 262 -6.35 1.27 31.94
C ASP A 262 -6.96 2.15 33.04
N ALA A 263 -7.94 3.00 32.70
CA ALA A 263 -8.66 3.81 33.69
C ALA A 263 -9.50 2.94 34.64
N ALA A 264 -10.16 1.89 34.14
CA ALA A 264 -10.89 0.96 35.00
C ALA A 264 -9.96 0.22 35.97
N VAL A 265 -8.81 -0.27 35.49
CA VAL A 265 -7.78 -0.89 36.34
C VAL A 265 -7.31 0.06 37.45
N ARG A 266 -7.04 1.33 37.11
CA ARG A 266 -6.60 2.33 38.10
C ARG A 266 -7.69 2.70 39.11
N ASN A 267 -8.90 2.97 38.64
CA ASN A 267 -9.97 3.50 39.50
C ASN A 267 -10.54 2.43 40.44
N TYR A 268 -10.71 1.20 39.97
CA TYR A 268 -11.29 0.12 40.78
C TYR A 268 -10.23 -0.69 41.54
N GLY A 269 -8.95 -0.59 41.15
CA GLY A 269 -7.83 -1.24 41.83
C GLY A 269 -7.63 -2.73 41.51
N TYR A 270 -8.47 -3.33 40.65
CA TYR A 270 -8.27 -4.69 40.14
C TYR A 270 -7.29 -4.70 38.97
N SER A 271 -6.44 -5.71 38.90
CA SER A 271 -5.62 -5.98 37.72
C SER A 271 -6.47 -6.45 36.54
N LEU A 272 -5.93 -6.34 35.32
CA LEU A 272 -6.58 -6.83 34.11
C LEU A 272 -6.97 -8.31 34.23
N GLN A 273 -6.09 -9.16 34.76
CA GLN A 273 -6.35 -10.60 34.89
C GLN A 273 -7.48 -10.90 35.88
N GLU A 274 -7.54 -10.15 36.99
CA GLU A 274 -8.64 -10.27 37.96
C GLU A 274 -9.97 -9.86 37.32
N PHE A 275 -10.00 -8.71 36.63
CA PHE A 275 -11.20 -8.26 35.93
C PHE A 275 -11.73 -9.29 34.95
N LEU A 276 -10.87 -9.93 34.13
CA LEU A 276 -11.29 -10.94 33.15
C LEU A 276 -11.84 -12.23 33.77
N GLN A 277 -11.62 -12.46 35.07
CA GLN A 277 -12.19 -13.59 35.81
C GLN A 277 -13.51 -13.24 36.50
N MET A 278 -13.80 -11.96 36.65
CA MET A 278 -15.00 -11.45 37.32
C MET A 278 -16.21 -11.35 36.39
N LYS A 279 -17.39 -11.31 37.00
CA LYS A 279 -18.63 -10.85 36.37
C LYS A 279 -18.85 -9.38 36.67
N ILE A 280 -19.63 -8.71 35.82
CA ILE A 280 -19.97 -7.30 36.04
C ILE A 280 -20.80 -7.07 37.31
N THR A 281 -21.44 -8.12 37.84
CA THR A 281 -22.17 -8.07 39.13
C THR A 281 -21.23 -7.96 40.32
N ASP A 282 -19.98 -8.42 40.22
CA ASP A 282 -19.05 -8.50 41.34
C ASP A 282 -18.52 -7.12 41.78
N ILE A 283 -18.75 -6.08 40.96
CA ILE A 283 -18.40 -4.69 41.28
C ILE A 283 -19.58 -3.90 41.89
N TYR A 284 -20.72 -4.55 42.13
CA TYR A 284 -21.87 -3.93 42.80
C TYR A 284 -21.90 -4.33 44.28
N PRO A 285 -22.36 -3.45 45.19
CA PRO A 285 -22.57 -3.80 46.58
C PRO A 285 -23.62 -4.92 46.75
N ASP A 286 -23.45 -5.77 47.77
CA ASP A 286 -24.28 -6.95 48.11
C ASP A 286 -25.80 -6.69 48.30
N ARG A 287 -26.25 -5.43 48.20
CA ARG A 287 -27.66 -5.04 48.36
C ARG A 287 -28.49 -5.14 47.08
N TYR A 288 -27.88 -5.38 45.92
CA TYR A 288 -28.60 -5.55 44.67
C TYR A 288 -28.77 -7.04 44.36
N ASP A 289 -30.01 -7.49 44.16
CA ASP A 289 -30.27 -8.85 43.70
C ASP A 289 -29.78 -9.02 42.26
N ALA A 290 -29.23 -10.18 41.90
CA ALA A 290 -28.69 -10.41 40.55
C ALA A 290 -29.76 -10.16 39.47
N ASP A 291 -31.02 -10.47 39.76
CA ASP A 291 -32.17 -10.22 38.90
C ASP A 291 -32.52 -8.72 38.80
N GLU A 292 -32.21 -7.93 39.82
CA GLU A 292 -32.45 -6.48 39.84
C GLU A 292 -31.37 -5.73 39.05
N ILE A 293 -30.11 -6.18 39.12
CA ILE A 293 -29.02 -5.68 38.26
C ILE A 293 -29.28 -6.05 36.81
N VAL A 294 -29.70 -7.30 36.54
CA VAL A 294 -30.05 -7.75 35.18
C VAL A 294 -31.27 -7.00 34.66
N ASN A 295 -32.32 -6.80 35.47
CA ASN A 295 -33.51 -6.04 35.06
C ASN A 295 -33.24 -4.54 34.88
N ALA A 296 -32.42 -3.91 35.72
CA ALA A 296 -31.96 -2.54 35.50
C ALA A 296 -31.13 -2.43 34.21
N GLN A 297 -30.39 -3.49 33.88
CA GLN A 297 -29.58 -3.58 32.66
C GLN A 297 -30.36 -3.93 31.39
N THR A 298 -31.44 -4.72 31.47
CA THR A 298 -32.30 -5.10 30.34
C THR A 298 -33.39 -4.05 30.07
N ASN A 299 -33.87 -3.32 31.08
CA ASN A 299 -34.82 -2.21 30.92
C ASN A 299 -34.19 -0.94 30.28
N LEU A 300 -32.87 -0.93 30.07
CA LEU A 300 -32.16 0.06 29.24
C LEU A 300 -32.38 -0.17 27.73
N HIS A 301 -33.16 -1.19 27.34
CA HIS A 301 -33.59 -1.40 25.96
C HIS A 301 -34.64 -0.36 25.56
N VAL A 302 -34.17 0.67 24.83
CA VAL A 302 -34.80 1.40 23.70
C VAL A 302 -34.49 2.90 23.80
N GLY A 303 -33.52 3.35 22.99
CA GLY A 303 -33.55 4.69 22.37
C GLY A 303 -33.07 5.92 23.16
N ALA A 304 -32.68 5.83 24.44
CA ALA A 304 -32.14 6.97 25.17
C ALA A 304 -30.91 6.59 26.02
N PRO A 305 -29.81 7.39 26.01
CA PRO A 305 -28.71 7.23 26.95
C PRO A 305 -29.21 7.62 28.35
N LEU A 306 -29.77 6.65 29.07
CA LEU A 306 -30.08 6.80 30.49
C LEU A 306 -28.78 6.63 31.27
N SER A 307 -28.20 7.77 31.65
CA SER A 307 -27.12 7.81 32.64
C SER A 307 -27.72 7.48 34.01
N GLN A 308 -27.35 6.34 34.59
CA GLN A 308 -27.79 5.97 35.93
C GLN A 308 -26.64 6.21 36.91
N THR A 309 -26.92 6.97 37.97
CA THR A 309 -26.01 7.10 39.10
C THR A 309 -26.18 5.90 40.02
N THR A 310 -25.09 5.18 40.29
CA THR A 310 -25.05 4.03 41.20
C THR A 310 -23.77 4.04 42.03
N GLN A 311 -23.66 3.11 42.97
CA GLN A 311 -22.45 2.86 43.75
C GLN A 311 -21.82 1.55 43.29
N HIS A 312 -20.52 1.58 43.03
CA HIS A 312 -19.71 0.40 42.77
C HIS A 312 -18.72 0.16 43.92
N LEU A 313 -18.23 -1.07 44.01
CA LEU A 313 -17.23 -1.51 44.97
C LEU A 313 -15.87 -1.67 44.28
N GLY A 314 -14.85 -1.01 44.82
CA GLY A 314 -13.45 -1.23 44.44
C GLY A 314 -12.82 -2.42 45.17
N LYS A 315 -11.64 -2.86 44.73
CA LYS A 315 -10.91 -4.01 45.31
C LYS A 315 -10.67 -3.90 46.81
N ASN A 316 -10.43 -2.69 47.31
CA ASN A 316 -10.16 -2.43 48.73
C ASN A 316 -11.43 -2.33 49.58
N GLY A 317 -12.62 -2.50 48.99
CA GLY A 317 -13.91 -2.31 49.64
C GLY A 317 -14.40 -0.86 49.66
N ASP A 318 -13.71 0.05 48.96
CA ASP A 318 -14.11 1.45 48.84
C ASP A 318 -15.34 1.60 47.94
N TYR A 319 -16.31 2.40 48.39
CA TYR A 319 -17.49 2.75 47.59
C TYR A 319 -17.16 3.89 46.63
N ILE A 320 -17.40 3.67 45.34
CA ILE A 320 -17.20 4.65 44.28
C ILE A 320 -18.57 5.03 43.73
N HIS A 321 -18.95 6.29 43.83
CA HIS A 321 -20.15 6.78 43.15
C HIS A 321 -19.85 6.96 41.67
N VAL A 322 -20.62 6.29 40.83
CA VAL A 322 -20.40 6.31 39.39
C VAL A 322 -21.67 6.66 38.65
N GLU A 323 -21.51 7.46 37.60
CA GLU A 323 -22.51 7.64 36.57
C GLU A 323 -22.20 6.66 35.43
N VAL A 324 -23.10 5.72 35.17
CA VAL A 324 -22.90 4.62 34.23
C VAL A 324 -23.67 4.89 32.95
N ASN A 325 -22.95 4.91 31.83
CA ASN A 325 -23.51 4.90 30.48
C ASN A 325 -23.28 3.54 29.84
N ARG A 326 -24.36 2.91 29.39
CA ARG A 326 -24.34 1.60 28.74
C ARG A 326 -24.61 1.72 27.24
N ALA A 327 -23.91 0.91 26.45
CA ALA A 327 -24.21 0.68 25.05
C ALA A 327 -24.10 -0.81 24.72
N ASP A 328 -25.09 -1.35 24.02
CA ASP A 328 -25.02 -2.72 23.48
C ASP A 328 -24.18 -2.71 22.19
N ILE A 329 -23.21 -3.61 22.09
CA ILE A 329 -22.23 -3.67 21.00
C ILE A 329 -22.03 -5.11 20.52
N SER A 330 -21.48 -5.27 19.31
CA SER A 330 -20.92 -6.56 18.88
C SER A 330 -19.43 -6.57 19.16
N TYR A 331 -18.98 -7.49 20.02
CA TYR A 331 -17.56 -7.66 20.34
C TYR A 331 -17.11 -9.04 19.89
N GLN A 332 -16.10 -9.10 19.00
CA GLN A 332 -15.61 -10.34 18.38
C GLN A 332 -16.73 -11.21 17.77
N GLY A 333 -17.75 -10.58 17.19
CA GLY A 333 -18.90 -11.26 16.55
C GLY A 333 -19.94 -11.82 17.52
N LYS A 334 -19.82 -11.53 18.83
CA LYS A 334 -20.80 -11.94 19.86
C LYS A 334 -21.50 -10.71 20.46
N PRO A 335 -22.77 -10.86 20.87
CA PRO A 335 -23.47 -9.82 21.62
C PRO A 335 -22.75 -9.51 22.94
N ALA A 336 -22.37 -8.25 23.13
CA ALA A 336 -21.67 -7.78 24.31
C ALA A 336 -22.20 -6.40 24.72
N CYS A 337 -21.84 -5.97 25.92
CA CYS A 337 -22.27 -4.70 26.49
C CYS A 337 -21.03 -3.91 26.87
N MET A 338 -20.96 -2.64 26.48
CA MET A 338 -19.94 -1.72 26.94
C MET A 338 -20.54 -0.78 27.96
N ILE A 339 -19.84 -0.58 29.07
CA ILE A 339 -20.15 0.46 30.03
C ILE A 339 -19.00 1.46 30.14
N VAL A 340 -19.37 2.72 30.29
CA VAL A 340 -18.47 3.81 30.69
C VAL A 340 -18.93 4.25 32.06
N ALA A 341 -18.07 4.10 33.07
CA ALA A 341 -18.38 4.45 34.46
C ALA A 341 -17.60 5.71 34.84
N THR A 342 -18.26 6.86 34.84
CA THR A 342 -17.67 8.14 35.23
C THR A 342 -17.70 8.25 36.74
N ASP A 343 -16.54 8.35 37.39
CA ASP A 343 -16.46 8.58 38.84
C ASP A 343 -16.95 10.00 39.18
N ILE A 344 -18.00 10.06 40.00
CA ILE A 344 -18.62 11.29 40.48
C ILE A 344 -18.54 11.40 42.01
N THR A 345 -17.71 10.58 42.67
CA THR A 345 -17.57 10.52 44.13
C THR A 345 -17.25 11.88 44.74
N GLN A 346 -16.28 12.61 44.17
CA GLN A 346 -15.95 13.96 44.64
C GLN A 346 -17.13 14.93 44.51
N ARG A 347 -17.88 14.84 43.41
CA ARG A 347 -19.05 15.70 43.16
C ARG A 347 -20.15 15.41 44.18
N VAL A 348 -20.45 14.14 44.42
CA VAL A 348 -21.46 13.72 45.41
C VAL A 348 -21.04 14.17 46.82
N ASN A 349 -19.78 13.95 47.20
CA ASN A 349 -19.26 14.35 48.51
C ASN A 349 -19.32 15.87 48.74
N HIS A 350 -19.02 16.67 47.71
CA HIS A 350 -19.14 18.13 47.81
C HIS A 350 -20.59 18.58 47.96
N ILE A 351 -21.52 17.96 47.23
CA ILE A 351 -22.96 18.26 47.35
C ILE A 351 -23.47 17.93 48.76
N ASP A 352 -23.12 16.75 49.28
CA ASP A 352 -23.48 16.33 50.64
C ASP A 352 -22.89 17.26 51.72
N ALA A 353 -21.63 17.68 51.55
CA ALA A 353 -20.99 18.62 52.47
C ALA A 353 -21.69 19.99 52.47
N ILE A 354 -22.08 20.51 51.30
CA ILE A 354 -22.85 21.76 51.18
C ILE A 354 -24.23 21.61 51.83
N GLN A 355 -24.92 20.50 51.59
CA GLN A 355 -26.23 20.23 52.22
C GLN A 355 -26.13 20.21 53.75
N LYS A 356 -25.16 19.48 54.32
CA LYS A 356 -24.93 19.46 55.77
C LYS A 356 -24.59 20.84 56.35
N GLN A 357 -23.86 21.66 55.60
CA GLN A 357 -23.56 23.03 56.03
C GLN A 357 -24.83 23.90 56.05
N ASN A 358 -25.68 23.77 55.03
CA ASN A 358 -26.95 24.49 54.97
C ASN A 358 -27.90 24.08 56.11
N ASP A 359 -28.00 22.78 56.39
CA ASP A 359 -28.83 22.26 57.49
C ASP A 359 -28.38 22.82 58.85
N ARG A 360 -27.07 22.89 59.09
CA ARG A 360 -26.51 23.51 60.31
C ARG A 360 -26.81 25.01 60.40
N LEU A 361 -26.73 25.74 59.30
CA LEU A 361 -27.06 27.17 59.28
C LEU A 361 -28.52 27.41 59.63
N LEU A 362 -29.43 26.56 59.14
CA LEU A 362 -30.84 26.60 59.53
C LEU A 362 -31.03 26.34 61.02
N GLU A 363 -30.40 25.29 61.55
CA GLU A 363 -30.51 24.95 62.98
C GLU A 363 -30.10 26.14 63.86
N ILE A 364 -28.99 26.80 63.52
CA ILE A 364 -28.51 28.00 64.21
C ILE A 364 -29.52 29.16 64.08
N ALA A 365 -30.04 29.42 62.87
CA ALA A 365 -31.01 30.50 62.64
C ALA A 365 -32.30 30.29 63.45
N HIS A 366 -32.83 29.06 63.47
CA HIS A 366 -34.00 28.69 64.27
C HIS A 366 -33.74 28.83 65.77
N MET A 367 -32.58 28.35 66.25
CA MET A 367 -32.21 28.45 67.67
C MET A 367 -32.04 29.90 68.11
N GLN A 368 -31.33 30.73 67.34
CA GLN A 368 -31.14 32.14 67.65
C GLN A 368 -32.46 32.89 67.69
N SER A 369 -33.36 32.63 66.74
CA SER A 369 -34.70 33.23 66.76
C SER A 369 -35.47 32.84 68.02
N HIS A 370 -35.42 31.58 68.45
CA HIS A 370 -36.12 31.13 69.65
C HIS A 370 -35.56 31.80 70.91
N ILE A 371 -34.24 31.92 71.03
CA ILE A 371 -33.57 32.54 72.17
C ILE A 371 -33.88 34.04 72.25
N LEU A 372 -33.90 34.75 71.12
CA LEU A 372 -34.13 36.19 71.09
C LEU A 372 -35.60 36.59 71.29
N ARG A 373 -36.56 35.75 70.86
CA ARG A 373 -37.99 36.05 71.03
C ARG A 373 -38.43 36.09 72.49
N LEU A 374 -37.88 35.24 73.36
CA LEU A 374 -38.27 35.21 74.77
C LEU A 374 -37.97 36.51 75.54
N PRO A 375 -36.75 37.08 75.53
CA PRO A 375 -36.48 38.36 76.16
C PRO A 375 -37.21 39.50 75.45
N LEU A 376 -37.39 39.43 74.12
CA LEU A 376 -38.12 40.45 73.37
C LEU A 376 -39.60 40.50 73.76
N ALA A 377 -40.26 39.34 73.86
CA ALA A 377 -41.63 39.25 74.34
C ALA A 377 -41.77 39.80 75.77
N ARG A 378 -40.76 39.61 76.63
CA ARG A 378 -40.74 40.23 77.97
C ARG A 378 -40.59 41.74 77.90
N ILE A 379 -39.72 42.27 77.03
CA ILE A 379 -39.57 43.73 76.83
C ILE A 379 -40.88 44.34 76.34
N MET A 380 -41.54 43.69 75.37
CA MET A 380 -42.85 44.14 74.87
C MET A 380 -43.90 44.12 75.98
N ALA A 381 -44.03 43.02 76.71
CA ALA A 381 -45.00 42.91 77.80
C ALA A 381 -44.73 43.93 78.93
N LEU A 382 -43.47 44.17 79.28
CA LEU A 382 -43.10 45.20 80.26
C LEU A 382 -43.37 46.60 79.73
N SER A 383 -43.09 46.88 78.45
CA SER A 383 -43.41 48.14 77.81
C SER A 383 -44.91 48.41 77.84
N ASP A 384 -45.73 47.42 77.48
CA ASP A 384 -47.19 47.51 77.51
C ASP A 384 -47.71 47.73 78.93
N LEU A 385 -47.13 47.05 79.94
CA LEU A 385 -47.49 47.21 81.34
C LEU A 385 -47.13 48.61 81.88
N ILE A 386 -45.94 49.13 81.54
CA ILE A 386 -45.54 50.50 81.90
C ILE A 386 -46.49 51.52 81.25
N GLU A 387 -46.88 51.30 79.99
CA GLU A 387 -47.84 52.16 79.29
C GLU A 387 -49.23 52.16 79.96
N GLN A 388 -49.67 51.02 80.49
CA GLN A 388 -50.99 50.90 81.15
C GLN A 388 -51.00 51.45 82.58
N GLU A 389 -50.01 51.09 83.41
CA GLU A 389 -50.03 51.43 84.84
C GLU A 389 -49.34 52.76 85.20
N TYR A 390 -48.35 53.19 84.41
CA TYR A 390 -47.49 54.35 84.73
C TYR A 390 -47.52 55.45 83.66
N LYS A 391 -48.64 55.54 82.92
CA LYS A 391 -48.84 56.44 81.78
C LYS A 391 -48.55 57.92 82.03
N HIS A 392 -48.60 58.36 83.29
CA HIS A 392 -48.40 59.77 83.68
C HIS A 392 -47.01 60.08 84.26
N THR A 393 -46.16 59.06 84.47
CA THR A 393 -44.85 59.19 85.11
C THR A 393 -43.67 59.02 84.15
N VAL A 394 -43.89 58.34 83.02
CA VAL A 394 -42.88 58.06 82.00
C VAL A 394 -43.19 58.86 80.74
N ASP A 395 -42.17 59.42 80.08
CA ASP A 395 -42.36 60.15 78.82
C ASP A 395 -42.97 59.20 77.76
N PRO A 396 -44.21 59.47 77.29
CA PRO A 396 -44.88 58.61 76.32
C PRO A 396 -44.12 58.50 75.00
N LYS A 397 -43.26 59.47 74.68
CA LYS A 397 -42.40 59.42 73.49
C LYS A 397 -41.30 58.36 73.61
N LEU A 398 -40.72 58.18 74.80
CA LEU A 398 -39.71 57.14 75.06
C LEU A 398 -40.31 55.73 75.03
N LEU A 399 -41.53 55.56 75.57
CA LEU A 399 -42.27 54.29 75.48
C LEU A 399 -42.64 53.94 74.04
N GLY A 400 -43.09 54.93 73.26
CA GLY A 400 -43.35 54.76 71.83
C GLY A 400 -42.11 54.31 71.06
N TYR A 401 -40.93 54.88 71.36
CA TYR A 401 -39.68 54.41 70.76
C TYR A 401 -39.31 53.00 71.19
N LEU A 402 -39.47 52.62 72.46
CA LEU A 402 -39.16 51.28 72.95
C LEU A 402 -40.04 50.22 72.28
N ASN A 403 -41.35 50.46 72.19
CA ASN A 403 -42.28 49.52 71.55
C ASN A 403 -42.01 49.42 70.05
N THR A 404 -41.71 50.54 69.39
CA THR A 404 -41.32 50.55 67.97
C THR A 404 -40.06 49.71 67.75
N SER A 405 -38.99 49.95 68.52
CA SER A 405 -37.74 49.20 68.40
C SER A 405 -37.90 47.71 68.74
N ALA A 406 -38.75 47.36 69.71
CA ALA A 406 -39.03 45.97 70.04
C ALA A 406 -39.77 45.25 68.89
N ASN A 407 -40.77 45.90 68.28
CA ASN A 407 -41.49 45.37 67.13
C ASN A 407 -40.60 45.28 65.88
N GLU A 408 -39.74 46.28 65.64
CA GLU A 408 -38.75 46.24 64.55
C GLU A 408 -37.80 45.05 64.71
N LEU A 409 -37.34 44.78 65.93
CA LEU A 409 -36.47 43.64 66.21
C LEU A 409 -37.18 42.30 66.02
N ASP A 410 -38.45 42.17 66.42
CA ASP A 410 -39.22 40.93 66.24
C ASP A 410 -39.45 40.64 64.75
N ASN A 411 -39.78 41.69 63.98
CA ASN A 411 -39.94 41.61 62.54
C ASN A 411 -38.62 41.27 61.83
N ALA A 412 -37.50 41.85 62.26
CA ALA A 412 -36.18 41.53 61.73
C ALA A 412 -35.81 40.05 61.98
N ILE A 413 -36.07 39.54 63.19
CA ILE A 413 -35.85 38.14 63.55
C ILE A 413 -36.71 37.21 62.68
N LYS A 414 -38.01 37.52 62.51
CA LYS A 414 -38.91 36.75 61.64
C LYS A 414 -38.45 36.76 60.18
N ALA A 415 -38.00 37.91 59.67
CA ALA A 415 -37.52 38.04 58.31
C ALA A 415 -36.27 37.17 58.04
N VAL A 416 -35.33 37.09 58.99
CA VAL A 416 -34.13 36.25 58.86
C VAL A 416 -34.48 34.77 58.79
N VAL A 417 -35.41 34.29 59.64
CA VAL A 417 -35.83 32.89 59.65
C VAL A 417 -36.55 32.52 58.36
N ASN A 418 -37.53 33.33 57.94
CA ASN A 418 -38.32 33.05 56.74
C ASN A 418 -37.44 33.06 55.49
N LYS A 419 -36.57 34.07 55.33
CA LYS A 419 -35.66 34.17 54.19
C LYS A 419 -34.68 32.98 54.12
N SER A 420 -34.24 32.45 55.26
CA SER A 420 -33.39 31.26 55.30
C SER A 420 -34.13 29.99 54.86
N ALA A 421 -35.41 29.86 55.19
CA ALA A 421 -36.25 28.74 54.75
C ALA A 421 -36.60 28.82 53.25
N ASP A 422 -36.88 30.03 52.74
CA ASP A 422 -37.25 30.25 51.34
C ASP A 422 -36.10 29.89 50.38
N ILE A 423 -34.86 30.30 50.70
CA ILE A 423 -33.66 29.99 49.90
C ILE A 423 -33.48 28.48 49.71
N LEU A 424 -33.81 27.68 50.72
CA LEU A 424 -33.68 26.23 50.65
C LEU A 424 -34.78 25.58 49.84
N THR A 425 -36.00 26.10 49.95
CA THR A 425 -37.14 25.62 49.15
C THR A 425 -36.87 25.86 47.65
N GLU A 426 -36.29 27.02 47.30
CA GLU A 426 -35.84 27.31 45.94
C GLU A 426 -34.70 26.40 45.47
N GLN A 427 -33.70 26.12 46.32
CA GLN A 427 -32.58 25.23 45.97
C GLN A 427 -33.02 23.77 45.81
N GLN A 428 -33.97 23.29 46.62
CA GLN A 428 -34.54 21.95 46.48
C GLN A 428 -35.40 21.82 45.21
N SER A 429 -36.13 22.87 44.82
CA SER A 429 -36.93 22.89 43.58
C SER A 429 -36.09 22.85 42.29
N LYS A 430 -34.80 23.24 42.36
CA LYS A 430 -33.87 23.22 41.22
C LYS A 430 -33.08 21.90 41.10
N ASN A 431 -33.08 21.07 42.14
CA ASN A 431 -32.33 19.82 42.20
C ASN A 431 -33.20 18.56 41.97
N ASN A 432 -34.53 18.71 41.92
CA ASN A 432 -35.49 17.70 41.43
C ASN A 432 -35.90 18.03 40.01
#